data_AF-A0A9D8SKU7-F1
#
_entry.id   AF-A0A9D8SKU7-F1
#
_cell.length_a   1.000
_cell.length_b   1.000
_cell.length_c   1.000
_cell.angle_alpha   90.00
_cell.angle_beta   90.00
_cell.angle_gamma   90.00
#
_symmetry.space_group_name_H-M   'P 1'
#
loop_
_entity.id
_entity.type
_entity.pdbx_description
1 polymer ?
#
loop_
_entity_poly.entity_id
_entity_poly.type
_entity_poly.pdbx_seq_one_letter_code
_entity_poly.pdbx_strand_id
1 'polypeptide(L)' 'MLATVNDLVALLEELMPSNLAEDWDNVGLMLGRKGKTVKKILLALDLTKEVVEQAISQK' A
#
# COMPACT_ATOMS: atom_id res chain seq x y z
N MET A 1 13.78 -5.48 -13.76
CA MET A 1 12.36 -5.85 -13.55
C MET A 1 11.68 -4.69 -12.83
N LEU A 2 10.46 -4.32 -13.20
CA LEU A 2 9.72 -3.24 -12.54
C LEU A 2 8.76 -3.84 -11.51
N ALA A 3 8.87 -3.42 -10.25
CA ALA A 3 7.93 -3.84 -9.21
C ALA A 3 6.55 -3.21 -9.46
N THR A 4 5.50 -3.97 -9.21
CA THR A 4 4.11 -3.54 -9.31
C THR A 4 3.45 -3.46 -7.93
N VAL A 5 2.28 -2.85 -7.86
CA VAL A 5 1.46 -2.86 -6.63
C VAL A 5 1.13 -4.30 -6.23
N ASN A 6 0.92 -5.20 -7.19
CA ASN A 6 0.65 -6.61 -6.90
C ASN A 6 1.82 -7.30 -6.20
N ASP A 7 3.05 -7.02 -6.65
CA ASP A 7 4.26 -7.60 -6.04
C ASP A 7 4.42 -7.12 -4.59
N LEU A 8 4.12 -5.84 -4.33
CA LEU A 8 4.11 -5.28 -2.97
C LEU A 8 3.03 -5.92 -2.09
N VAL A 9 1.81 -6.09 -2.61
CA VAL A 9 0.72 -6.74 -1.87
C VAL A 9 1.08 -8.18 -1.52
N ALA A 10 1.69 -8.93 -2.46
CA ALA A 10 2.14 -10.30 -2.20
C ALA A 10 3.22 -10.35 -1.11
N LEU A 11 4.18 -9.41 -1.14
CA LEU A 11 5.21 -9.30 -0.10
C LEU A 11 4.59 -8.96 1.27
N LEU A 12 3.64 -8.03 1.33
CA LEU A 12 2.97 -7.69 2.57
C LEU A 12 2.14 -8.86 3.09
N GLU A 13 1.46 -9.62 2.24
CA GLU A 13 0.71 -10.81 2.66
C GLU A 13 1.61 -11.90 3.26
N GLU A 14 2.86 -12.03 2.78
CA GLU A 14 3.84 -12.96 3.36
C GLU A 14 4.34 -12.48 4.74
N LEU A 15 4.58 -11.17 4.89
CA LEU A 15 5.12 -10.59 6.13
C LEU A 15 4.06 -10.34 7.21
N MET A 16 2.85 -9.98 6.79
CA MET A 16 1.70 -9.61 7.62
C MET A 16 0.41 -10.18 7.00
N PRO A 17 0.17 -11.50 7.15
CA PRO A 17 -0.99 -12.16 6.58
C PRO A 17 -2.29 -11.47 6.98
N SER A 18 -3.14 -11.21 5.98
CA SER A 18 -4.42 -10.54 6.17
C SER A 18 -5.39 -11.32 7.05
N ASN A 19 -5.21 -12.65 7.16
CA ASN A 19 -6.02 -13.50 8.03
C ASN A 19 -5.73 -13.33 9.53
N LEU A 20 -4.71 -12.55 9.90
CA LEU A 20 -4.44 -12.17 11.29
C LEU A 20 -5.22 -10.91 11.70
N ALA A 21 -5.82 -10.19 10.74
CA ALA A 21 -6.69 -9.07 11.02
C ALA A 21 -8.02 -9.55 11.61
N GLU A 22 -8.63 -8.71 12.45
CA GLU A 22 -9.97 -8.97 12.98
C GLU A 22 -11.03 -8.94 11.88
N ASP A 23 -12.13 -9.66 12.05
CA ASP A 23 -13.20 -9.79 11.03
C ASP A 23 -13.82 -8.46 10.59
N TRP A 24 -13.73 -7.43 11.42
CA TRP A 24 -14.25 -6.09 11.15
C TRP A 24 -13.24 -5.14 10.52
N ASP A 25 -11.96 -5.54 10.42
CA ASP A 25 -10.91 -4.68 9.91
C ASP A 25 -10.95 -4.59 8.38
N ASN A 26 -10.59 -3.43 7.84
CA ASN A 26 -10.58 -3.16 6.40
C ASN A 26 -9.15 -3.04 5.90
N VAL A 27 -8.48 -4.18 5.73
CA VAL A 27 -7.06 -4.26 5.37
C VAL A 27 -6.82 -4.56 3.89
N GLY A 28 -5.57 -4.43 3.45
CA GLY A 28 -5.14 -4.70 2.08
C GLY A 28 -5.23 -3.48 1.15
N LEU A 29 -5.40 -3.71 -0.15
CA LEU A 29 -5.43 -2.64 -1.15
C LEU A 29 -6.80 -1.95 -1.18
N MET A 30 -6.92 -0.81 -0.49
CA MET A 30 -8.17 -0.04 -0.43
C MET A 30 -8.52 0.71 -1.73
N LEU A 31 -7.52 1.27 -2.43
CA LEU A 31 -7.74 2.04 -3.66
C LEU A 31 -6.54 1.90 -4.62
N GLY A 32 -6.82 1.75 -5.92
CA GLY A 32 -5.80 1.82 -6.97
C GLY A 32 -5.85 0.64 -7.94
N ARG A 33 -4.70 0.31 -8.55
CA ARG A 33 -4.58 -0.73 -9.59
C ARG A 33 -3.37 -1.62 -9.30
N LYS A 34 -3.60 -2.94 -9.20
CA LYS A 34 -2.55 -3.96 -8.94
C LYS A 34 -1.41 -3.94 -9.97
N GLY A 35 -1.71 -3.70 -11.25
CA GLY A 35 -0.71 -3.67 -12.32
C GLY A 35 0.11 -2.39 -12.42
N LYS A 36 -0.10 -1.39 -11.55
CA LYS A 36 0.64 -0.13 -11.61
C LYS A 36 2.09 -0.35 -11.14
N THR A 37 3.06 0.13 -11.91
CA THR A 37 4.47 0.13 -11.50
C THR A 37 4.70 1.03 -10.29
N VAL A 38 5.47 0.54 -9.33
CA VAL A 38 5.87 1.22 -8.10
C VAL A 38 7.37 1.54 -8.18
N LYS A 39 7.72 2.79 -7.86
CA LYS A 39 9.12 3.25 -7.77
C LYS A 39 9.50 3.74 -6.38
N LYS A 40 8.50 4.16 -5.60
CA LYS A 40 8.66 4.74 -4.27
C LYS A 40 7.42 4.42 -3.43
N ILE A 41 7.63 4.20 -2.14
CA ILE A 41 6.58 3.93 -1.15
C ILE A 41 6.72 4.98 -0.05
N LEU A 42 5.58 5.55 0.37
CA LEU A 42 5.49 6.37 1.57
C LEU A 42 4.71 5.57 2.61
N LEU A 43 5.31 5.35 3.78
CA LEU A 43 4.65 4.73 4.92
C LEU A 43 4.07 5.84 5.82
N ALA A 44 2.81 5.69 6.22
CA ALA A 44 2.09 6.65 7.07
C ALA A 44 1.17 5.93 8.04
N LEU A 45 0.89 6.56 9.18
CA LEU A 45 -0.11 6.09 10.14
C LEU A 45 -1.53 6.44 9.66
N ASP A 46 -1.75 7.72 9.32
CA ASP A 46 -3.03 8.24 8.85
C ASP A 46 -2.94 8.79 7.42
N LEU A 47 -3.95 8.53 6.59
CA LEU A 47 -4.05 9.08 5.23
C LEU A 47 -4.69 10.48 5.24
N THR A 48 -4.01 11.46 5.82
CA THR A 48 -4.46 12.86 5.79
C THR A 48 -4.16 13.53 4.45
N LYS A 49 -4.77 14.70 4.20
CA LYS A 49 -4.53 15.48 2.99
C LYS A 49 -3.05 15.87 2.85
N GLU A 50 -2.42 16.24 3.96
CA GLU A 50 -1.01 16.64 4.02
C GLU A 50 -0.08 15.47 3.67
N VAL A 51 -0.40 14.25 4.12
CA VAL A 51 0.35 13.03 3.75
C VAL A 51 0.22 12.73 2.25
N VAL A 52 -0.97 12.94 1.68
CA VAL A 52 -1.16 12.80 0.22
C VAL A 52 -0.35 13.84 -0.55
N GLU A 53 -0.34 15.09 -0.10
CA GLU A 53 0.47 16.17 -0.70
C GLU A 53 1.98 15.88 -0.58
N GLN A 54 2.44 15.32 0.55
CA GLN A 54 3.80 14.84 0.72
C GLN A 54 4.14 13.74 -0.28
N ALA A 55 3.26 12.74 -0.46
CA ALA A 55 3.48 11.65 -1.42
C ALA A 55 3.57 12.17 -2.87
N ILE A 56 2.78 13.19 -3.22
CA ILE A 56 2.77 13.80 -4.56
C ILE A 56 4.03 14.64 -4.81
N SER A 57 4.48 15.40 -3.81
CA SER A 57 5.65 16.29 -3.96
C SER A 57 6.97 15.52 -4.03
N GLN A 58 7.05 14.32 -3.44
CA GLN A 58 8.24 13.50 -3.40
C GLN A 58 8.33 12.43 -4.52
N LYS A 59 7.73 12.68 -5.68
CA LYS A 59 7.69 11.74 -6.83
C LYS A 59 9.05 11.24 -7.30
#